data_AF-A0A329K373-F1
#
_entry.id   AF-A0A329K373-F1
#
_cell.length_a   1.000
_cell.length_b   1.000
_cell.length_c   1.000
_cell.angle_alpha   90.00
_cell.angle_beta   90.00
_cell.angle_gamma   90.00
#
_symmetry.space_group_name_H-M   'P 1'
#
loop_
_entity.id
_entity.type
_entity.pdbx_description
1 polymer ?
#
loop_
_entity_poly.entity_id
_entity_poly.type
_entity_poly.pdbx_seq_one_letter_code
_entity_poly.pdbx_strand_id
1 'polypeptide(L)'
;MARIAYLGPEGTFTEAALRQISAAGHIPDEGPAGVQPAPVESTSAALDAVRDGTADYACVPIENSIDGSVTPTLDSLAIGSPLQVFAETTLDIAFSIVVKAGRSATDVRTLA
;
A
#
# COMPACT_ATOMS: atom_id res chain seq x y z
N MET A 1 -5.08 6.30 16.90
CA MET A 1 -4.88 6.46 15.46
C MET A 1 -4.30 5.15 15.02
N ALA A 2 -4.99 4.40 14.17
CA ALA A 2 -4.50 3.09 13.72
C ALA A 2 -3.31 3.30 12.78
N ARG A 3 -2.14 2.79 13.14
CA ARG A 3 -0.93 2.88 12.33
C ARG A 3 -0.91 1.73 11.32
N ILE A 4 -0.84 2.07 10.04
CA ILE A 4 -0.94 1.10 8.96
C ILE A 4 0.30 1.14 8.09
N ALA A 5 1.07 0.05 8.14
CA ALA A 5 2.25 -0.13 7.30
C ALA A 5 1.85 -0.41 5.86
N TYR A 6 2.55 0.16 4.89
CA TYR A 6 2.30 -0.10 3.47
C TYR A 6 3.58 0.01 2.66
N LEU A 7 3.60 -0.63 1.48
CA LEU A 7 4.71 -0.53 0.54
C LEU A 7 4.84 0.91 0.02
N GLY A 8 5.85 1.61 0.54
CA GLY A 8 6.16 2.99 0.20
C GLY A 8 6.97 3.14 -1.10
N PRO A 9 7.40 4.36 -1.42
CA PRO A 9 7.22 5.61 -0.66
C PRO A 9 5.79 6.19 -0.76
N GLU A 10 5.58 7.40 -0.27
CA GLU A 10 4.36 8.18 -0.54
C GLU A 10 4.15 8.36 -2.07
N GLY A 11 2.90 8.30 -2.50
CA GLY A 11 2.46 8.38 -3.89
C GLY A 11 2.32 7.04 -4.61
N THR A 12 2.57 5.90 -3.94
CA THR A 12 2.40 4.57 -4.55
C THR A 12 0.94 4.18 -4.70
N PHE A 13 0.66 3.22 -5.59
CA PHE A 13 -0.66 2.60 -5.68
C PHE A 13 -1.07 1.88 -4.38
N THR A 14 -0.11 1.39 -3.59
CA THR A 14 -0.41 0.79 -2.28
C THR A 14 -0.91 1.85 -1.29
N GLU A 15 -0.36 3.07 -1.31
CA GLU A 15 -0.91 4.18 -0.53
C GLU A 15 -2.32 4.55 -1.00
N ALA A 16 -2.57 4.57 -2.31
CA ALA A 16 -3.90 4.84 -2.86
C ALA A 16 -4.92 3.78 -2.40
N ALA A 17 -4.52 2.49 -2.40
CA ALA A 17 -5.35 1.40 -1.87
C ALA A 17 -5.63 1.55 -0.37
N LEU A 18 -4.63 1.94 0.43
CA LEU A 18 -4.80 2.24 1.85
C LEU A 18 -5.83 3.35 2.06
N ARG A 19 -5.72 4.44 1.30
CA ARG A 19 -6.68 5.56 1.36
C ARG A 19 -8.09 5.11 0.96
N GLN A 20 -8.23 4.25 -0.05
CA GLN A 20 -9.52 3.70 -0.48
C GLN A 20 -10.16 2.80 0.58
N ILE A 21 -9.39 1.88 1.17
CA ILE A 21 -9.86 1.02 2.29
C ILE A 21 -10.28 1.87 3.49
N SER A 22 -9.49 2.91 3.81
CA SER A 22 -9.81 3.83 4.90
C SER A 22 -11.12 4.58 4.65
N ALA A 23 -11.29 5.14 3.45
CA ALA A 23 -12.50 5.88 3.08
C ALA A 23 -13.75 4.98 3.03
N ALA A 24 -13.58 3.68 2.79
CA ALA A 24 -14.67 2.70 2.82
C ALA A 24 -15.06 2.25 4.24
N GLY A 25 -14.34 2.68 5.29
CA GLY A 25 -14.60 2.27 6.67
C GLY A 25 -14.29 0.80 6.93
N HIS A 26 -13.39 0.20 6.15
CA HIS A 26 -13.02 -1.21 6.26
C HIS A 26 -11.90 -1.47 7.28
N ILE A 27 -11.37 -0.43 7.92
CA ILE A 27 -10.32 -0.54 8.94
C ILE A 27 -10.98 -0.72 10.31
N PRO A 28 -10.79 -1.87 10.97
CA PRO A 28 -11.29 -2.07 12.32
C PRO A 28 -10.64 -1.06 13.27
N ASP A 29 -11.39 -0.61 14.26
CA ASP A 29 -10.88 0.18 15.38
C ASP A 29 -10.08 1.44 14.99
N GLU A 30 -10.41 2.07 13.84
CA GLU A 30 -9.79 3.33 13.38
C GLU A 30 -9.81 4.43 14.47
N GLY A 31 -10.77 4.35 15.39
CA GLY A 31 -10.94 5.24 16.52
C GLY A 31 -11.22 6.68 16.07
N PRO A 32 -11.47 7.60 17.01
CA PRO A 32 -11.74 9.01 16.65
C PRO A 32 -10.52 9.74 16.06
N ALA A 33 -9.33 9.13 16.14
CA ALA A 33 -8.07 9.73 15.70
C ALA A 33 -7.66 9.33 14.27
N GLY A 34 -8.41 8.43 13.61
CA GLY A 34 -8.20 8.05 12.20
C GLY A 34 -6.96 7.17 11.95
N VAL A 35 -6.45 7.21 10.72
CA VAL A 35 -5.39 6.33 10.19
C VAL A 35 -4.07 7.07 10.07
N GLN A 36 -2.97 6.45 10.53
CA GLN A 36 -1.59 6.89 10.32
C GLN A 36 -0.88 5.99 9.30
N PRO A 37 -0.74 6.42 8.03
CA PRO A 37 0.07 5.71 7.05
C PRO A 37 1.54 5.65 7.49
N ALA A 38 2.16 4.48 7.37
CA ALA A 38 3.57 4.24 7.67
C ALA A 38 4.26 3.57 6.45
N PRO A 39 4.95 4.34 5.59
CA PRO A 39 5.65 3.75 4.45
C PRO A 39 6.82 2.87 4.92
N VAL A 40 6.96 1.71 4.29
CA VAL A 40 8.08 0.78 4.47
C VAL A 40 8.65 0.32 3.13
N GLU A 41 9.83 -0.29 3.16
CA GLU A 41 10.61 -0.60 1.95
C GLU A 41 10.16 -1.85 1.19
N SER A 42 9.33 -2.72 1.79
CA SER A 42 8.87 -3.97 1.17
C SER A 42 7.52 -4.44 1.73
N THR A 43 6.85 -5.34 1.01
CA THR A 43 5.60 -5.97 1.51
C THR A 43 5.87 -6.86 2.73
N SER A 44 7.00 -7.56 2.75
CA SER A 44 7.46 -8.34 3.92
C SER A 44 7.64 -7.43 5.14
N ALA A 45 8.31 -6.28 4.99
CA ALA A 45 8.49 -5.32 6.07
C ALA A 45 7.15 -4.78 6.61
N ALA A 46 6.13 -4.64 5.75
CA ALA A 46 4.81 -4.19 6.19
C ALA A 46 4.13 -5.24 7.07
N LEU A 47 4.21 -6.51 6.67
CA LEU A 47 3.66 -7.64 7.43
C LEU A 47 4.43 -7.87 8.74
N ASP A 48 5.75 -7.76 8.71
CA ASP A 48 6.59 -7.88 9.90
C ASP A 48 6.35 -6.72 10.88
N ALA A 49 6.06 -5.51 10.40
CA ALA A 49 5.68 -4.39 11.28
C ALA A 49 4.45 -4.71 12.14
N VAL A 50 3.49 -5.48 11.61
CA VAL A 50 2.31 -5.96 12.37
C VAL A 50 2.71 -7.05 13.36
N ARG A 51 3.54 -8.00 12.95
CA ARG A 51 4.03 -9.08 13.83
C ARG A 51 4.82 -8.53 15.02
N ASP A 52 5.62 -7.51 14.79
CA ASP A 52 6.47 -6.86 15.79
C ASP A 52 5.70 -5.84 16.64
N GLY A 53 4.43 -5.59 16.33
CA GLY A 53 3.58 -4.61 17.03
C GLY A 53 4.01 -3.15 16.82
N THR A 54 4.79 -2.89 15.76
CA THR A 54 5.21 -1.52 15.39
C THR A 54 4.21 -0.82 14.46
N ALA A 55 3.27 -1.59 13.88
CA ALA A 55 2.06 -1.15 13.20
C ALA A 55 0.86 -1.99 13.66
N ASP A 56 -0.33 -1.40 13.66
CA ASP A 56 -1.58 -2.10 14.02
C ASP A 56 -2.08 -2.97 12.85
N TYR A 57 -1.90 -2.48 11.62
CA TYR A 57 -2.30 -3.17 10.39
C TYR A 57 -1.27 -3.01 9.28
N ALA A 58 -1.43 -3.79 8.21
CA ALA A 58 -0.66 -3.65 6.97
C ALA A 58 -1.59 -3.61 5.77
N CYS A 59 -1.29 -2.73 4.80
CA CYS A 59 -1.88 -2.72 3.47
C CYS A 59 -0.82 -3.19 2.47
N VAL A 60 -1.05 -4.35 1.86
CA VAL A 60 -0.11 -4.98 0.93
C VAL A 60 -0.83 -5.42 -0.35
N PRO A 61 -0.21 -5.29 -1.53
CA PRO A 61 -0.76 -5.86 -2.76
C PRO A 61 -0.63 -7.38 -2.72
N ILE A 62 -1.69 -8.10 -3.12
CA ILE A 62 -1.71 -9.57 -3.14
C ILE A 62 -1.79 -10.14 -4.56
N GLU A 63 -2.42 -9.42 -5.49
CA GLU A 63 -2.59 -9.84 -6.88
C GLU A 63 -2.67 -8.60 -7.80
N ASN A 64 -2.22 -8.76 -9.04
CA ASN A 64 -2.40 -7.79 -10.10
C ASN A 64 -2.91 -8.50 -11.38
N SER A 65 -3.66 -7.77 -12.22
CA SER A 65 -4.34 -8.34 -13.38
C SER A 65 -3.42 -8.72 -14.55
N ILE A 66 -2.13 -8.38 -14.49
CA ILE A 66 -1.17 -8.58 -15.59
C ILE A 66 -0.21 -9.73 -15.27
N ASP A 67 0.54 -9.60 -14.18
CA ASP A 67 1.56 -10.55 -13.71
C ASP A 67 1.01 -11.54 -12.66
N GLY A 68 -0.27 -11.42 -12.27
CA GLY A 68 -0.93 -12.31 -11.33
C GLY A 68 -0.53 -12.04 -9.87
N SER A 69 -0.37 -13.12 -9.09
CA SER A 69 -0.08 -13.03 -7.66
C SER A 69 1.22 -12.29 -7.33
N VAL A 70 1.21 -11.53 -6.25
CA VAL A 70 2.39 -10.85 -5.71
C VAL A 70 3.14 -11.80 -4.78
N THR A 71 4.06 -12.58 -5.36
CA THR A 71 4.82 -13.63 -4.66
C THR A 71 5.44 -13.17 -3.33
N PRO A 72 6.09 -12.00 -3.21
CA PRO A 72 6.67 -11.56 -1.93
C PRO A 72 5.64 -11.46 -0.80
N THR A 73 4.41 -11.05 -1.11
CA THR A 73 3.31 -10.98 -0.12
C THR A 73 2.85 -12.38 0.28
N LEU A 74 2.65 -13.29 -0.68
CA LEU A 74 2.22 -14.66 -0.41
C LEU A 74 3.25 -15.44 0.42
N ASP A 75 4.53 -15.33 0.05
CA ASP A 75 5.62 -15.98 0.78
C ASP A 75 5.71 -15.45 2.22
N SER A 76 5.56 -14.14 2.39
CA SER A 76 5.60 -13.50 3.70
C SER A 76 4.40 -13.90 4.58
N LEU A 77 3.22 -14.11 4.00
CA LEU A 77 2.05 -14.61 4.72
C LEU A 77 2.19 -16.10 5.09
N ALA A 78 2.89 -16.89 4.29
CA ALA A 78 3.10 -18.32 4.53
C ALA A 78 4.14 -18.63 5.63
N ILE A 79 4.98 -17.67 5.99
CA ILE A 79 6.11 -17.84 6.91
C ILE A 79 5.92 -16.94 8.15
N GLY A 80 6.33 -17.41 9.32
CA GLY A 80 6.34 -16.63 10.56
C GLY A 80 5.04 -16.73 11.37
N SER A 81 4.87 -15.82 12.31
CA SER A 81 3.65 -15.75 13.11
C SER A 81 2.43 -15.47 12.22
N PRO A 82 1.31 -16.19 12.40
CA PRO A 82 0.12 -16.01 11.57
C PRO A 82 -0.39 -14.57 11.61
N LEU A 83 -0.82 -14.09 10.44
CA LEU A 83 -1.55 -12.85 10.28
C LEU A 83 -2.94 -13.17 9.72
N GLN A 84 -3.90 -12.28 9.96
CA GLN A 84 -5.27 -12.42 9.48
C GLN A 84 -5.61 -11.28 8.54
N VAL A 85 -6.17 -11.62 7.37
CA VAL A 85 -6.75 -10.65 6.43
C VAL A 85 -8.19 -10.37 6.86
N PHE A 86 -8.55 -9.09 7.01
CA PHE A 86 -9.89 -8.66 7.44
C PHE A 86 -10.59 -7.75 6.43
N ALA A 87 -9.86 -7.23 5.44
CA ALA A 87 -10.37 -6.34 4.41
C ALA A 87 -9.58 -6.52 3.12
N GLU A 88 -10.26 -6.30 2.00
CA GLU A 88 -9.66 -6.23 0.67
C GLU A 88 -10.23 -5.03 -0.11
N THR A 89 -9.49 -4.59 -1.11
CA THR A 89 -9.99 -3.65 -2.12
C THR A 89 -9.36 -3.96 -3.45
N THR A 90 -10.11 -3.74 -4.52
CA THR A 90 -9.57 -3.67 -5.88
C THR A 90 -9.31 -2.21 -6.21
N LEU A 91 -8.12 -1.92 -6.74
CA LEU A 91 -7.72 -0.58 -7.17
C LEU A 91 -7.51 -0.59 -8.69
N ASP A 92 -8.23 0.28 -9.39
CA ASP A 92 -8.02 0.50 -10.82
C ASP A 92 -6.71 1.26 -11.04
N ILE A 93 -5.78 0.64 -11.75
CA ILE A 93 -4.46 1.22 -12.01
C ILE A 93 -4.55 2.16 -13.21
N ALA A 94 -4.33 3.45 -12.95
CA ALA A 94 -4.24 4.49 -13.96
C ALA A 94 -2.93 5.29 -13.80
N PHE A 95 -2.18 5.42 -14.89
CA PHE A 95 -0.95 6.20 -14.92
C PHE A 95 -1.22 7.59 -15.47
N SER A 96 -0.58 8.60 -14.87
CA SER A 96 -0.54 9.97 -15.37
C SER A 96 0.87 10.33 -15.82
N ILE A 97 0.97 11.01 -16.96
CA ILE A 97 2.24 11.62 -17.40
C ILE A 97 2.33 12.99 -16.75
N VAL A 98 3.31 13.18 -15.87
CA VAL A 98 3.53 14.43 -15.14
C VAL A 98 4.83 15.09 -15.57
N VAL A 99 4.84 16.43 -15.61
CA VAL A 99 6.04 17.23 -15.90
C VAL A 99 6.28 18.23 -14.79
N LYS A 100 7.53 18.66 -14.62
CA LYS A 100 7.88 19.75 -13.69
C LYS A 100 7.11 21.01 -14.11
N ALA A 101 6.57 21.73 -13.13
CA ALA A 101 5.90 23.01 -13.36
C ALA A 101 6.75 23.94 -14.25
N GLY A 102 6.11 24.53 -15.27
CA GLY A 102 6.77 25.39 -16.26
C GLY A 102 7.43 24.66 -17.44
N ARG A 103 7.40 23.31 -17.49
CA ARG A 103 7.76 22.56 -18.71
C ARG A 103 6.53 22.19 -19.52
N SER A 104 6.71 22.16 -20.83
CA SER A 104 5.71 21.68 -21.80
C SER A 104 6.02 20.25 -22.25
N ALA A 105 5.03 19.59 -22.86
CA ALA A 105 5.21 18.26 -23.42
C ALA A 105 6.30 18.21 -24.51
N THR A 106 6.50 19.30 -25.25
CA THR A 106 7.53 19.39 -26.29
C THR A 106 8.96 19.43 -25.74
N ASP A 107 9.14 19.72 -24.44
CA ASP A 107 10.44 19.73 -23.77
C ASP A 107 10.88 18.33 -23.31
N VAL A 108 9.98 17.34 -23.36
CA VAL A 108 10.22 15.98 -22.86
C VAL A 108 10.96 15.15 -23.91
N ARG A 109 12.10 14.59 -23.52
CA ARG A 109 12.93 13.71 -24.39
C ARG A 109 13.11 12.30 -23.85
N THR A 110 12.88 12.11 -22.55
CA THR A 110 13.05 10.85 -21.85
C THR A 110 11.92 10.67 -20.85
N LEU A 111 11.42 9.45 -20.72
CA LEU A 111 10.51 9.01 -19.67
C LEU A 111 11.31 8.11 -18.71
N ALA A 112 11.12 8.27 -17.42
CA ALA A 112 11.72 7.43 -16.38
C ALA A 112 10.72 6.35 -15.96
#